data_AF-A0AAU9JMI0-F1
#
_entry.id   AF-A0AAU9JMI0-F1
#
_cell.length_a   1.000
_cell.length_b   1.000
_cell.length_c   1.000
_cell.angle_alpha   90.00
_cell.angle_beta   90.00
_cell.angle_gamma   90.00
#
_symmetry.space_group_name_H-M   'P 1'
#
loop_
_entity.id
_entity.type
_entity.pdbx_description
1 polymer ?
#
loop_
_entity_poly.entity_id
_entity_poly.type
_entity_poly.pdbx_seq_one_letter_code
_entity_poly.pdbx_strand_id
1 'polypeptide(L)'
;MLSKVLPRRSLPTLRSFSSAPVYVEYPGNIFVPTWTHVPIWNIYGAEKTYSSALQAFKDSEQTFQDGTFTIADFCSVSCKNTMHVVTKLVKDLRTRSNREVLIHPTLLPNANWNEYFKLALSADYYGSLTYTFVSARPGGLWKQLFPSQHLNFIYANHSFMPISKMRVAADTIWPTMSEDPVIIRELRDTAAKDLDNILTFRGKEIKSGGRFCFDVLLDHHIPKLSCWRLLNDVVADFVANGRITQEERAKMALRNYQRNDDIINEALDKHKSNWRVVHKETVTSRFPAWGQYEIDKDAKKLARAYTEWLQEWTAGAILMNLAAARPQQEKQFIISDIYEELFNRVSANPMPLDVQLYDFVLQKL
;
A
#
# COMPACT_ATOMS: atom_id res chain seq x y z
N MET A 1 0.43 -44.57 62.45
CA MET A 1 -1.03 -44.44 62.24
C MET A 1 -1.39 -42.97 62.23
N LEU A 2 -1.91 -42.48 61.10
CA LEU A 2 -2.60 -41.20 60.81
C LEU A 2 -2.12 -40.65 59.45
N SER A 3 -2.74 -41.12 58.37
CA SER A 3 -2.77 -40.39 57.09
C SER A 3 -4.20 -39.87 56.89
N LYS A 4 -4.33 -38.53 56.87
CA LYS A 4 -5.59 -37.84 56.56
C LYS A 4 -5.82 -37.85 55.05
N VAL A 5 -6.91 -38.47 54.63
CA VAL A 5 -7.41 -38.44 53.24
C VAL A 5 -8.15 -37.11 53.02
N LEU A 6 -7.69 -36.31 52.06
CA LEU A 6 -8.39 -35.11 51.58
C LEU A 6 -9.35 -35.49 50.43
N PRO A 7 -10.53 -34.85 50.33
CA PRO A 7 -11.53 -35.18 49.31
C PRO A 7 -11.14 -34.64 47.92
N ARG A 8 -11.37 -35.47 46.89
CA ARG A 8 -11.19 -35.14 45.47
C ARG A 8 -12.14 -34.01 45.06
N ARG A 9 -11.59 -32.86 44.63
CA ARG A 9 -12.34 -31.84 43.90
C ARG A 9 -12.64 -32.34 42.49
N SER A 10 -13.91 -32.29 42.10
CA SER A 10 -14.36 -32.49 40.72
C SER A 10 -13.82 -31.37 39.83
N LEU A 11 -13.24 -31.76 38.69
CA LEU A 11 -12.80 -30.84 37.64
C LEU A 11 -14.03 -30.20 36.96
N PRO A 12 -13.98 -28.90 36.61
CA PRO A 12 -15.05 -28.29 35.83
C PRO A 12 -15.06 -28.87 34.40
N THR A 13 -16.25 -29.24 33.94
CA THR A 13 -16.56 -29.59 32.56
C THR A 13 -16.09 -28.49 31.60
N LEU A 14 -15.32 -28.88 30.58
CA LEU A 14 -14.88 -28.06 29.45
C LEU A 14 -16.08 -27.34 28.82
N ARG A 15 -16.18 -26.03 29.03
CA ARG A 15 -17.01 -25.16 28.21
C ARG A 15 -16.33 -24.99 26.85
N SER A 16 -17.11 -25.12 25.79
CA SER A 16 -16.71 -24.86 24.41
C SER A 16 -16.03 -23.50 24.29
N PHE A 17 -14.76 -23.49 23.86
CA PHE A 17 -14.10 -22.27 23.42
C PHE A 17 -14.77 -21.80 22.13
N SER A 18 -15.70 -20.87 22.23
CA SER A 18 -15.98 -19.92 21.16
C SER A 18 -14.68 -19.16 20.92
N SER A 19 -13.98 -19.47 19.82
CA SER A 19 -12.76 -18.75 19.44
C SER A 19 -13.10 -17.27 19.26
N ALA A 20 -12.56 -16.42 20.14
CA ALA A 20 -12.64 -14.98 19.94
C ALA A 20 -12.08 -14.64 18.55
N PRO A 21 -12.67 -13.69 17.81
CA PRO A 21 -12.15 -13.30 16.52
C PRO A 21 -10.69 -12.91 16.66
N VAL A 22 -9.81 -13.55 15.88
CA VAL A 22 -8.38 -13.22 15.86
C VAL A 22 -8.23 -11.89 15.14
N TYR A 23 -8.24 -10.80 15.90
CA TYR A 23 -7.84 -9.50 15.43
C TYR A 23 -6.32 -9.44 15.41
N VAL A 24 -5.73 -9.41 14.22
CA VAL A 24 -4.29 -9.15 14.08
C VAL A 24 -4.10 -7.64 14.04
N GLU A 25 -3.59 -7.05 15.12
CA GLU A 25 -3.00 -5.71 15.07
C GLU A 25 -1.74 -5.76 14.20
N TYR A 26 -1.58 -4.74 13.37
CA TYR A 26 -0.68 -4.70 12.23
C TYR A 26 0.82 -4.88 12.61
N PRO A 27 1.49 -5.98 12.20
CA PRO A 27 2.95 -6.11 12.25
C PRO A 27 3.62 -5.90 10.88
N GLY A 28 2.91 -5.41 9.85
CA GLY A 28 3.53 -5.00 8.58
C GLY A 28 3.35 -5.94 7.37
N ASN A 29 2.16 -6.53 7.17
CA ASN A 29 1.94 -7.56 6.14
C ASN A 29 2.05 -7.11 4.66
N ILE A 30 2.33 -5.84 4.35
CA ILE A 30 2.48 -5.35 2.95
C ILE A 30 3.90 -4.81 2.67
N PHE A 31 4.78 -4.83 3.67
CA PHE A 31 6.11 -4.23 3.56
C PHE A 31 7.12 -5.36 3.52
N VAL A 32 7.49 -5.74 2.30
CA VAL A 32 8.44 -6.81 2.00
C VAL A 32 9.79 -6.52 2.69
N PRO A 33 10.37 -7.46 3.45
CA PRO A 33 11.74 -7.32 3.97
C PRO A 33 12.81 -7.41 2.86
N THR A 34 12.43 -7.82 1.65
CA THR A 34 13.30 -7.97 0.49
C THR A 34 12.84 -7.07 -0.64
N TRP A 35 13.69 -6.14 -1.06
CA TRP A 35 13.47 -5.37 -2.28
C TRP A 35 13.54 -6.31 -3.49
N THR A 36 12.47 -6.36 -4.26
CA THR A 36 12.49 -6.95 -5.60
C THR A 36 12.89 -5.86 -6.61
N HIS A 37 13.72 -6.24 -7.57
CA HIS A 37 14.27 -5.31 -8.55
C HIS A 37 13.15 -4.96 -9.57
N VAL A 38 12.35 -3.95 -9.24
CA VAL A 38 11.26 -3.51 -10.13
C VAL A 38 11.86 -2.93 -11.42
N PRO A 39 11.39 -3.34 -12.59
CA PRO A 39 11.72 -2.63 -13.81
C PRO A 39 11.14 -1.21 -13.83
N ILE A 40 11.75 -0.30 -14.59
CA ILE A 40 11.40 1.13 -14.71
C ILE A 40 9.92 1.36 -15.05
N TRP A 41 9.23 0.36 -15.59
CA TRP A 41 7.84 0.50 -15.96
C TRP A 41 6.90 0.87 -14.80
N ASN A 42 7.04 0.37 -13.56
CA ASN A 42 6.00 0.46 -12.50
C ASN A 42 5.56 1.89 -12.04
N ILE A 43 6.12 2.96 -12.60
CA ILE A 43 5.90 4.38 -12.24
C ILE A 43 4.54 4.95 -12.74
N TYR A 44 3.71 4.11 -13.35
CA TYR A 44 2.62 4.49 -14.23
C TYR A 44 1.48 5.32 -13.64
N GLY A 45 1.00 4.99 -12.43
CA GLY A 45 -0.04 5.77 -11.77
C GLY A 45 0.42 7.19 -11.45
N ALA A 46 1.69 7.30 -11.05
CA ALA A 46 2.29 8.55 -10.59
C ALA A 46 2.58 9.55 -11.73
N GLU A 47 2.85 9.08 -12.96
CA GLU A 47 3.04 9.97 -14.11
C GLU A 47 1.73 10.58 -14.62
N LYS A 48 0.60 9.86 -14.50
CA LYS A 48 -0.71 10.39 -14.92
C LYS A 48 -1.16 11.56 -14.06
N THR A 49 -0.82 11.54 -12.78
CA THR A 49 -1.15 12.60 -11.81
C THR A 49 0.00 13.60 -11.64
N TYR A 50 1.07 13.48 -12.42
CA TYR A 50 2.24 14.33 -12.26
C TYR A 50 1.93 15.82 -12.51
N SER A 51 1.07 16.14 -13.48
CA SER A 51 0.76 17.53 -13.82
C SER A 51 0.06 18.28 -12.68
N SER A 52 -0.93 17.66 -12.02
CA SER A 52 -1.61 18.25 -10.85
C SER A 52 -0.64 18.38 -9.67
N ALA A 53 0.18 17.35 -9.42
CA ALA A 53 1.21 17.38 -8.38
C ALA A 53 2.28 18.47 -8.62
N LEU A 54 2.72 18.66 -9.87
CA LEU A 54 3.69 19.68 -10.25
C LEU A 54 3.15 21.09 -10.04
N GLN A 55 1.90 21.34 -10.44
CA GLN A 55 1.27 22.64 -10.23
C GLN A 55 1.11 22.91 -8.72
N ALA A 56 0.62 21.93 -7.96
CA ALA A 56 0.51 22.05 -6.51
C ALA A 56 1.86 22.31 -5.83
N PHE A 57 2.92 21.63 -6.29
CA PHE A 57 4.27 21.83 -5.79
C PHE A 57 4.76 23.27 -6.04
N LYS A 58 4.54 23.80 -7.25
CA LYS A 58 4.86 25.20 -7.60
C LYS A 58 4.09 26.19 -6.74
N ASP A 59 2.79 25.98 -6.55
CA ASP A 59 1.97 26.86 -5.70
C ASP A 59 2.46 26.85 -4.24
N SER A 60 2.79 25.66 -3.72
CA SER A 60 3.30 25.51 -2.36
C SER A 60 4.67 26.17 -2.20
N GLU A 61 5.54 26.07 -3.21
CA GLU A 61 6.84 26.72 -3.23
C GLU A 61 6.73 28.25 -3.22
N GLN A 62 5.82 28.81 -4.04
CA GLN A 62 5.55 30.25 -4.06
C GLN A 62 4.99 30.77 -2.73
N THR A 63 4.23 29.93 -2.02
CA THR A 63 3.66 30.25 -0.70
C THR A 63 4.75 30.31 0.37
N PHE A 64 5.76 29.44 0.30
CA PHE A 64 6.83 29.36 1.29
C PHE A 64 8.16 29.67 0.62
N GLN A 65 8.51 30.94 0.49
CA GLN A 65 9.72 31.37 -0.24
C GLN A 65 10.99 31.16 0.58
N ASP A 66 10.90 31.30 1.91
CA ASP A 66 12.03 31.28 2.83
C ASP A 66 12.28 29.91 3.49
N GLY A 67 13.55 29.67 3.86
CA GLY A 67 14.00 28.51 4.62
C GLY A 67 14.08 27.21 3.80
N THR A 68 14.28 26.09 4.50
CA THR A 68 14.32 24.76 3.87
C THR A 68 12.90 24.33 3.48
N PHE A 69 12.71 23.84 2.25
CA PHE A 69 11.44 23.29 1.80
C PHE A 69 11.34 21.82 2.17
N THR A 70 10.39 21.47 3.04
CA THR A 70 10.23 20.11 3.56
C THR A 70 9.16 19.34 2.79
N ILE A 71 9.51 18.14 2.34
CA ILE A 71 8.65 17.23 1.58
C ILE A 71 8.49 15.95 2.37
N ALA A 72 7.27 15.50 2.62
CA ALA A 72 7.03 14.12 3.04
C ALA A 72 6.68 13.26 1.82
N ASP A 73 7.49 12.22 1.63
CA ASP A 73 7.33 11.19 0.62
C ASP A 73 6.70 9.96 1.29
N PHE A 74 5.36 9.89 1.21
CA PHE A 74 4.61 8.80 1.81
C PHE A 74 4.60 7.61 0.87
N CYS A 75 5.31 6.55 1.24
CA CYS A 75 5.36 5.32 0.47
C CYS A 75 4.53 4.20 1.09
N SER A 76 4.21 3.19 0.27
CA SER A 76 3.76 1.87 0.72
C SER A 76 4.81 0.80 0.45
N VAL A 77 5.01 0.34 -0.79
CA VAL A 77 5.81 -0.88 -1.03
C VAL A 77 7.29 -0.57 -1.32
N SER A 78 7.62 -0.21 -2.56
CA SER A 78 9.00 0.03 -3.01
C SER A 78 9.35 1.51 -3.15
N CYS A 79 8.47 2.44 -2.80
CA CYS A 79 8.68 3.89 -2.96
C CYS A 79 9.04 4.38 -4.39
N LYS A 80 9.25 3.52 -5.39
CA LYS A 80 9.81 3.96 -6.68
C LYS A 80 8.94 5.01 -7.37
N ASN A 81 7.63 4.83 -7.29
CA ASN A 81 6.65 5.75 -7.87
C ASN A 81 6.75 7.15 -7.26
N THR A 82 6.82 7.23 -5.94
CA THR A 82 6.89 8.50 -5.22
C THR A 82 8.28 9.11 -5.30
N MET A 83 9.35 8.32 -5.18
CA MET A 83 10.73 8.77 -5.40
C MET A 83 10.93 9.37 -6.78
N HIS A 84 10.37 8.75 -7.81
CA HIS A 84 10.45 9.27 -9.17
C HIS A 84 9.77 10.64 -9.30
N VAL A 85 8.53 10.76 -8.83
CA VAL A 85 7.80 12.04 -8.91
C VAL A 85 8.48 13.11 -8.07
N VAL A 86 8.83 12.83 -6.82
CA VAL A 86 9.54 13.80 -5.96
C VAL A 86 10.87 14.21 -6.58
N THR A 87 11.62 13.28 -7.18
CA THR A 87 12.85 13.59 -7.91
C THR A 87 12.58 14.56 -9.06
N LYS A 88 11.54 14.32 -9.87
CA LYS A 88 11.14 15.23 -10.96
C LYS A 88 10.71 16.61 -10.46
N LEU A 89 9.93 16.67 -9.38
CA LEU A 89 9.50 17.93 -8.77
C LEU A 89 10.70 18.77 -8.30
N VAL A 90 11.68 18.13 -7.65
CA VAL A 90 12.88 18.83 -7.20
C VAL A 90 13.79 19.20 -8.38
N LYS A 91 13.91 18.37 -9.42
CA LYS A 91 14.61 18.75 -10.66
C LYS A 91 13.99 19.99 -11.31
N ASP A 92 12.65 20.07 -11.37
CA ASP A 92 11.94 21.26 -11.83
C ASP A 92 12.20 22.47 -10.91
N LEU A 93 12.25 22.32 -9.58
CA LEU A 93 12.65 23.39 -8.67
C LEU A 93 14.05 23.94 -8.98
N ARG A 94 15.01 23.06 -9.30
CA ARG A 94 16.40 23.45 -9.57
C ARG A 94 16.57 24.31 -10.82
N THR A 95 15.60 24.34 -11.73
CA THR A 95 15.63 25.26 -12.87
C THR A 95 15.41 26.72 -12.48
N ARG A 96 14.97 26.98 -11.25
CA ARG A 96 14.61 28.33 -10.76
C ARG A 96 15.11 28.66 -9.35
N SER A 97 15.55 27.69 -8.55
CA SER A 97 15.95 27.91 -7.17
C SER A 97 16.99 26.91 -6.64
N ASN A 98 17.98 27.43 -5.91
CA ASN A 98 18.98 26.66 -5.16
C ASN A 98 18.59 26.45 -3.68
N ARG A 99 17.34 26.73 -3.31
CA ARG A 99 16.87 26.56 -1.94
C ARG A 99 17.01 25.12 -1.48
N GLU A 100 17.40 24.94 -0.22
CA GLU A 100 17.50 23.63 0.40
C GLU A 100 16.14 22.90 0.38
N VAL A 101 16.20 21.61 0.08
CA VAL A 101 15.05 20.70 0.14
C VAL A 101 15.37 19.58 1.12
N LEU A 102 14.47 19.29 2.05
CA LEU A 102 14.56 18.16 2.95
C LEU A 102 13.43 17.17 2.64
N ILE A 103 13.79 16.00 2.15
CA ILE A 103 12.87 14.92 1.81
C ILE A 103 12.78 13.94 2.97
N HIS A 104 11.56 13.67 3.41
CA HIS A 104 11.23 12.72 4.46
C HIS A 104 10.47 11.52 3.90
N PRO A 105 11.18 10.48 3.44
CA PRO A 105 10.52 9.24 3.08
C PRO A 105 9.94 8.56 4.31
N THR A 106 8.71 8.08 4.20
CA THR A 106 8.01 7.34 5.24
C THR A 106 7.62 5.96 4.76
N LEU A 107 8.14 4.94 5.46
CA LEU A 107 7.76 3.54 5.35
C LEU A 107 7.56 3.00 6.78
N LEU A 108 7.10 1.77 6.90
CA LEU A 108 7.07 1.12 8.21
C LEU A 108 8.47 0.92 8.80
N PRO A 109 8.59 0.80 10.13
CA PRO A 109 9.86 0.50 10.79
C PRO A 109 10.55 -0.79 10.32
N ASN A 110 9.77 -1.79 9.91
CA ASN A 110 10.29 -3.09 9.45
C ASN A 110 10.66 -3.11 7.95
N ALA A 111 10.48 -2.01 7.22
CA ALA A 111 10.91 -1.92 5.84
C ALA A 111 12.43 -2.05 5.73
N ASN A 112 12.91 -2.53 4.58
CA ASN A 112 14.35 -2.62 4.32
C ASN A 112 14.90 -1.25 3.92
N TRP A 113 15.22 -0.45 4.94
CA TRP A 113 15.76 0.90 4.80
C TRP A 113 17.15 0.94 4.13
N ASN A 114 17.95 -0.12 4.27
CA ASN A 114 19.26 -0.19 3.63
C ASN A 114 19.15 -0.20 2.11
N GLU A 115 18.31 -1.09 1.56
CA GLU A 115 18.06 -1.14 0.12
C GLU A 115 17.32 0.10 -0.38
N TYR A 116 16.40 0.65 0.42
CA TYR A 116 15.77 1.93 0.12
C TYR A 116 16.83 3.03 -0.05
N PHE A 117 17.75 3.20 0.89
CA PHE A 117 18.75 4.27 0.83
C PHE A 117 19.76 4.07 -0.29
N LYS A 118 20.17 2.82 -0.59
CA LYS A 118 21.00 2.53 -1.77
C LYS A 118 20.35 3.04 -3.06
N LEU A 119 19.04 2.83 -3.20
CA LEU A 119 18.30 3.28 -4.38
C LEU A 119 18.04 4.78 -4.35
N ALA A 120 17.50 5.32 -3.25
CA ALA A 120 17.14 6.72 -3.12
C ALA A 120 18.35 7.65 -3.29
N LEU A 121 19.53 7.25 -2.81
CA LEU A 121 20.77 8.02 -2.94
C LEU A 121 21.57 7.69 -4.20
N SER A 122 21.03 6.89 -5.12
CA SER A 122 21.64 6.68 -6.44
C SER A 122 21.47 7.92 -7.33
N ALA A 123 22.22 7.95 -8.43
CA ALA A 123 22.13 9.02 -9.43
C ALA A 123 20.76 9.08 -10.15
N ASP A 124 19.98 8.00 -10.09
CA ASP A 124 18.67 7.94 -10.74
C ASP A 124 17.61 8.76 -9.97
N TYR A 125 17.79 8.91 -8.65
CA TYR A 125 16.85 9.56 -7.74
C TYR A 125 17.49 10.75 -7.01
N TYR A 126 17.41 10.78 -5.68
CA TYR A 126 17.79 11.92 -4.85
C TYR A 126 19.30 12.17 -4.84
N GLY A 127 20.13 11.15 -5.09
CA GLY A 127 21.58 11.27 -5.09
C GLY A 127 22.15 12.22 -6.16
N SER A 128 21.39 12.48 -7.23
CA SER A 128 21.76 13.45 -8.27
C SER A 128 21.38 14.90 -7.95
N LEU A 129 20.59 15.14 -6.90
CA LEU A 129 19.97 16.42 -6.65
C LEU A 129 20.85 17.29 -5.75
N THR A 130 21.29 18.45 -6.25
CA THR A 130 22.01 19.45 -5.45
C THR A 130 21.09 20.06 -4.39
N TYR A 131 21.67 20.56 -3.29
CA TYR A 131 20.95 21.20 -2.18
C TYR A 131 19.75 20.39 -1.65
N THR A 132 19.86 19.06 -1.71
CA THR A 132 18.78 18.14 -1.36
C THR A 132 19.28 17.17 -0.30
N PHE A 133 18.54 17.08 0.80
CA PHE A 133 18.87 16.26 1.94
C PHE A 133 17.75 15.24 2.17
N VAL A 134 18.09 14.07 2.69
CA VAL A 134 17.14 12.99 2.94
C VAL A 134 17.22 12.60 4.42
N SER A 135 16.07 12.58 5.10
CA SER A 135 15.96 12.11 6.48
C SER A 135 14.69 11.27 6.65
N ALA A 136 14.86 9.96 6.74
CA ALA A 136 13.73 9.03 6.83
C ALA A 136 12.94 9.19 8.13
N ARG A 137 11.62 9.02 8.04
CA ARG A 137 10.73 8.93 9.19
C ARG A 137 9.94 7.63 9.18
N PRO A 138 10.44 6.57 9.84
CA PRO A 138 9.71 5.31 9.93
C PRO A 138 8.47 5.44 10.81
N GLY A 139 7.34 4.90 10.35
CA GLY A 139 6.10 4.86 11.12
C GLY A 139 4.87 4.49 10.28
N GLY A 140 3.75 4.26 10.97
CA GLY A 140 2.47 3.94 10.32
C GLY A 140 1.69 5.18 9.89
N LEU A 141 1.04 5.09 8.73
CA LEU A 141 0.30 6.18 8.08
C LEU A 141 -0.86 6.73 8.93
N TRP A 142 -1.42 5.89 9.80
CA TRP A 142 -2.59 6.20 10.64
C TRP A 142 -2.24 6.92 11.95
N LYS A 143 -1.02 7.42 12.10
CA LYS A 143 -0.55 8.17 13.27
C LYS A 143 0.17 9.45 12.82
N GLN A 144 0.36 10.38 13.76
CA GLN A 144 1.24 11.52 13.55
C GLN A 144 2.70 11.05 13.48
N LEU A 145 3.41 11.44 12.41
CA LEU A 145 4.80 11.12 12.12
C LEU A 145 5.72 12.32 12.32
N PHE A 146 5.22 13.53 12.07
CA PHE A 146 6.01 14.77 12.12
C PHE A 146 5.46 15.74 13.18
N PRO A 147 6.29 16.67 13.67
CA PRO A 147 5.81 17.81 14.45
C PRO A 147 4.74 18.61 13.69
N SER A 148 3.91 19.33 14.43
CA SER A 148 2.90 20.18 13.82
C SER A 148 3.55 21.27 12.96
N GLN A 149 2.96 21.58 11.80
CA GLN A 149 3.41 22.65 10.90
C GLN A 149 4.88 22.48 10.43
N HIS A 150 5.36 21.24 10.31
CA HIS A 150 6.71 20.92 9.86
C HIS A 150 6.83 20.86 8.34
N LEU A 151 5.82 20.30 7.67
CA LEU A 151 5.86 19.94 6.24
C LEU A 151 5.33 21.07 5.36
N ASN A 152 6.00 21.36 4.23
CA ASN A 152 5.47 22.25 3.20
C ASN A 152 4.61 21.47 2.20
N PHE A 153 5.07 20.29 1.79
CA PHE A 153 4.45 19.47 0.76
C PHE A 153 4.39 18.00 1.17
N ILE A 154 3.31 17.33 0.80
CA ILE A 154 3.12 15.89 1.00
C ILE A 154 2.77 15.26 -0.34
N TYR A 155 3.51 14.23 -0.73
CA TYR A 155 3.19 13.39 -1.88
C TYR A 155 2.97 11.95 -1.44
N ALA A 156 1.89 11.35 -1.92
CA ALA A 156 1.59 9.94 -1.71
C ALA A 156 1.01 9.35 -3.00
N ASN A 157 1.46 8.17 -3.42
CA ASN A 157 0.87 7.47 -4.56
C ASN A 157 0.73 5.99 -4.22
N HIS A 158 -0.49 5.47 -4.32
CA HIS A 158 -0.88 4.13 -3.89
C HIS A 158 -0.51 3.82 -2.43
N SER A 159 -0.35 4.85 -1.60
CA SER A 159 0.18 4.72 -0.24
C SER A 159 -0.91 4.47 0.80
N PHE A 160 -2.14 4.91 0.54
CA PHE A 160 -3.25 4.82 1.50
C PHE A 160 -4.22 3.66 1.25
N MET A 161 -3.91 2.77 0.30
CA MET A 161 -4.67 1.53 0.09
C MET A 161 -4.64 0.57 1.29
N PRO A 162 -3.51 0.44 2.04
CA PRO A 162 -3.48 -0.43 3.21
C PRO A 162 -4.48 0.03 4.28
N ILE A 163 -5.07 -0.94 4.98
CA ILE A 163 -5.96 -0.70 6.12
C ILE A 163 -5.31 -1.10 7.44
N SER A 164 -5.61 -0.34 8.50
CA SER A 164 -4.97 -0.44 9.80
C SER A 164 -5.33 -1.71 10.56
N LYS A 165 -6.57 -2.19 10.37
CA LYS A 165 -7.10 -3.37 11.06
C LYS A 165 -8.11 -4.09 10.19
N MET A 166 -8.06 -5.42 10.17
CA MET A 166 -9.12 -6.25 9.60
C MET A 166 -9.06 -7.66 10.16
N ARG A 167 -10.22 -8.32 10.22
CA ARG A 167 -10.33 -9.77 10.35
C ARG A 167 -9.96 -10.43 9.02
N VAL A 168 -9.27 -11.57 9.05
CA VAL A 168 -8.96 -12.34 7.84
C VAL A 168 -10.24 -12.96 7.28
N ALA A 169 -10.49 -12.77 5.99
CA ALA A 169 -11.61 -13.34 5.28
C ALA A 169 -11.34 -14.82 4.95
N ALA A 170 -12.33 -15.69 5.20
CA ALA A 170 -12.18 -17.13 5.00
C ALA A 170 -12.29 -17.53 3.52
N ASP A 171 -13.04 -16.76 2.74
CA ASP A 171 -13.40 -16.97 1.34
C ASP A 171 -12.34 -16.43 0.36
N THR A 172 -11.61 -15.38 0.73
CA THR A 172 -10.58 -14.77 -0.12
C THR A 172 -9.38 -14.23 0.66
N ILE A 173 -8.20 -14.14 0.03
CA ILE A 173 -7.08 -13.37 0.63
C ILE A 173 -7.13 -11.89 0.19
N TRP A 174 -8.03 -11.48 -0.71
CA TRP A 174 -8.29 -10.09 -1.09
C TRP A 174 -9.52 -9.60 -0.32
N PRO A 175 -9.37 -8.76 0.70
CA PRO A 175 -10.47 -8.37 1.58
C PRO A 175 -11.66 -7.77 0.81
N THR A 176 -11.39 -7.01 -0.25
CA THR A 176 -12.43 -6.39 -1.10
C THR A 176 -13.19 -7.37 -2.00
N MET A 177 -12.71 -8.60 -2.14
CA MET A 177 -13.43 -9.66 -2.85
C MET A 177 -14.31 -10.49 -1.92
N SER A 178 -14.34 -10.21 -0.61
CA SER A 178 -15.09 -11.03 0.33
C SER A 178 -16.59 -10.85 0.12
N GLU A 179 -17.32 -11.95 0.19
CA GLU A 179 -18.78 -11.99 0.13
C GLU A 179 -19.41 -12.05 1.53
N ASP A 180 -18.60 -12.14 2.60
CA ASP A 180 -19.06 -12.12 3.99
C ASP A 180 -19.53 -10.71 4.40
N PRO A 181 -20.83 -10.49 4.70
CA PRO A 181 -21.36 -9.18 5.06
C PRO A 181 -20.72 -8.57 6.31
N VAL A 182 -20.23 -9.40 7.25
CA VAL A 182 -19.55 -8.93 8.46
C VAL A 182 -18.18 -8.37 8.09
N ILE A 183 -17.43 -9.06 7.23
CA ILE A 183 -16.13 -8.61 6.75
C ILE A 183 -16.28 -7.31 5.95
N ILE A 184 -17.24 -7.25 5.01
CA ILE A 184 -17.51 -6.05 4.20
C ILE A 184 -17.77 -4.84 5.10
N ARG A 185 -18.61 -4.99 6.13
CA ARG A 185 -18.91 -3.91 7.06
C ARG A 185 -17.68 -3.47 7.87
N GLU A 186 -16.95 -4.42 8.46
CA GLU A 186 -15.74 -4.10 9.25
C GLU A 186 -14.67 -3.38 8.42
N LEU A 187 -14.52 -3.78 7.15
CA LEU A 187 -13.59 -3.15 6.20
C LEU A 187 -14.01 -1.71 5.89
N ARG A 188 -15.30 -1.48 5.61
CA ARG A 188 -15.85 -0.14 5.38
C ARG A 188 -15.60 0.77 6.59
N ASP A 189 -15.95 0.31 7.79
CA ASP A 189 -15.82 1.06 9.04
C ASP A 189 -14.34 1.42 9.32
N THR A 190 -13.44 0.46 9.09
CA THR A 190 -11.99 0.68 9.26
C THR A 190 -11.47 1.66 8.21
N ALA A 191 -11.84 1.49 6.93
CA ALA A 191 -11.35 2.33 5.85
C ALA A 191 -11.78 3.80 6.00
N ALA A 192 -12.99 4.04 6.52
CA ALA A 192 -13.48 5.38 6.88
C ALA A 192 -12.68 5.99 8.03
N LYS A 193 -12.48 5.23 9.12
CA LYS A 193 -11.67 5.66 10.26
C LYS A 193 -10.21 5.95 9.87
N ASP A 194 -9.64 5.13 8.99
CA ASP A 194 -8.28 5.31 8.52
C ASP A 194 -8.12 6.58 7.69
N LEU A 195 -9.05 6.86 6.78
CA LEU A 195 -9.02 8.09 5.97
C LEU A 195 -9.21 9.33 6.85
N ASP A 196 -10.12 9.28 7.82
CA ASP A 196 -10.31 10.32 8.82
C ASP A 196 -9.03 10.62 9.61
N ASN A 197 -8.35 9.56 10.08
CA ASN A 197 -7.06 9.68 10.78
C ASN A 197 -5.98 10.27 9.88
N ILE A 198 -5.89 9.81 8.62
CA ILE A 198 -4.92 10.34 7.66
C ILE A 198 -5.14 11.85 7.47
N LEU A 199 -6.35 12.29 7.14
CA LEU A 199 -6.64 13.72 6.95
C LEU A 199 -6.41 14.53 8.22
N THR A 200 -6.72 13.97 9.39
CA THR A 200 -6.47 14.60 10.69
C THR A 200 -4.97 14.82 10.94
N PHE A 201 -4.16 13.76 10.82
CA PHE A 201 -2.74 13.83 11.16
C PHE A 201 -1.94 14.61 10.13
N ARG A 202 -2.18 14.38 8.83
CA ARG A 202 -1.54 15.16 7.77
C ARG A 202 -1.88 16.65 7.90
N GLY A 203 -3.10 16.97 8.32
CA GLY A 203 -3.54 18.35 8.52
C GLY A 203 -2.86 19.06 9.70
N LYS A 204 -2.39 18.31 10.70
CA LYS A 204 -1.57 18.85 11.80
C LYS A 204 -0.13 19.09 11.37
N GLU A 205 0.42 18.18 10.58
CA GLU A 205 1.84 18.15 10.19
C GLU A 205 2.20 19.17 9.11
N ILE A 206 1.27 19.43 8.19
CA ILE A 206 1.49 20.37 7.09
C ILE A 206 1.29 21.82 7.54
N LYS A 207 2.09 22.73 6.97
CA LYS A 207 1.95 24.17 7.18
C LYS A 207 0.66 24.69 6.56
N SER A 208 0.02 25.69 7.16
CA SER A 208 -1.07 26.42 6.51
C SER A 208 -0.60 26.99 5.17
N GLY A 209 -1.37 26.77 4.11
CA GLY A 209 -0.98 27.05 2.73
C GLY A 209 -0.19 25.94 2.03
N GLY A 210 0.20 24.86 2.73
CA GLY A 210 0.85 23.69 2.12
C GLY A 210 -0.09 22.83 1.28
N ARG A 211 0.50 21.90 0.51
CA ARG A 211 -0.24 21.00 -0.38
C ARG A 211 -0.03 19.54 -0.03
N PHE A 212 -1.12 18.79 -0.06
CA PHE A 212 -1.14 17.35 0.10
C PHE A 212 -1.71 16.72 -1.16
N CYS A 213 -0.85 16.08 -1.94
CA CYS A 213 -1.20 15.38 -3.17
C CYS A 213 -1.23 13.88 -2.92
N PHE A 214 -2.34 13.24 -3.23
CA PHE A 214 -2.49 11.80 -3.06
C PHE A 214 -3.57 11.21 -3.95
N ASP A 215 -3.51 9.90 -4.12
CA ASP A 215 -4.56 9.15 -4.79
C ASP A 215 -5.29 8.19 -3.84
N VAL A 216 -6.52 7.85 -4.24
CA VAL A 216 -7.32 6.82 -3.58
C VAL A 216 -7.89 5.93 -4.67
N LEU A 217 -7.56 4.63 -4.64
CA LEU A 217 -8.22 3.66 -5.50
C LEU A 217 -9.69 3.58 -5.16
N LEU A 218 -10.51 3.67 -6.19
CA LEU A 218 -11.95 3.55 -6.07
C LEU A 218 -12.35 2.09 -5.99
N ASP A 219 -13.34 1.85 -5.13
CA ASP A 219 -14.03 0.58 -5.05
C ASP A 219 -14.65 0.30 -6.42
N HIS A 220 -14.07 -0.67 -7.09
CA HIS A 220 -14.58 -1.22 -8.32
C HIS A 220 -14.89 -2.67 -8.00
N HIS A 221 -16.00 -3.17 -8.53
CA HIS A 221 -16.15 -4.60 -8.68
C HIS A 221 -14.94 -5.08 -9.48
N ILE A 222 -13.97 -5.70 -8.80
CA ILE A 222 -12.77 -6.23 -9.46
C ILE A 222 -13.29 -7.09 -10.61
N PRO A 223 -12.90 -6.80 -11.87
CA PRO A 223 -13.45 -7.51 -13.01
C PRO A 223 -13.36 -9.01 -12.75
N LYS A 224 -14.40 -9.75 -13.12
CA LYS A 224 -14.43 -11.22 -12.96
C LYS A 224 -13.18 -11.88 -13.56
N LEU A 225 -12.53 -11.20 -14.52
CA LEU A 225 -11.24 -11.56 -15.08
C LEU A 225 -10.23 -10.45 -14.76
N SER A 226 -9.37 -10.68 -13.77
CA SER A 226 -8.21 -9.84 -13.47
C SER A 226 -7.08 -10.70 -12.91
N CYS A 227 -5.83 -10.26 -13.03
CA CYS A 227 -4.69 -10.98 -12.47
C CYS A 227 -4.74 -11.04 -10.93
N TRP A 228 -5.45 -10.12 -10.26
CA TRP A 228 -5.71 -10.18 -8.82
C TRP A 228 -6.58 -11.36 -8.45
N ARG A 229 -7.69 -11.55 -9.19
CA ARG A 229 -8.60 -12.67 -8.96
C ARG A 229 -7.96 -14.00 -9.32
N LEU A 230 -7.17 -14.04 -10.39
CA LEU A 230 -6.40 -15.22 -10.73
C LEU A 230 -5.43 -15.63 -9.62
N LEU A 231 -4.73 -14.69 -8.98
CA LEU A 231 -3.85 -15.03 -7.86
C LEU A 231 -4.65 -15.61 -6.67
N ASN A 232 -5.89 -15.17 -6.44
CA ASN A 232 -6.80 -15.80 -5.48
C ASN A 232 -7.13 -17.24 -5.83
N ASP A 233 -7.49 -17.48 -7.08
CA ASP A 233 -7.84 -18.81 -7.56
C ASP A 233 -6.62 -19.75 -7.48
N VAL A 234 -5.42 -19.27 -7.84
CA VAL A 234 -4.18 -20.04 -7.70
C VAL A 234 -3.92 -20.42 -6.24
N VAL A 235 -4.06 -19.48 -5.30
CA VAL A 235 -3.87 -19.80 -3.87
C VAL A 235 -4.94 -20.79 -3.38
N ALA A 236 -6.18 -20.66 -3.84
CA ALA A 236 -7.24 -21.62 -3.51
C ALA A 236 -6.92 -23.03 -4.04
N ASP A 237 -6.40 -23.15 -5.26
CA ASP A 237 -5.99 -24.43 -5.84
C ASP A 237 -4.83 -25.08 -5.06
N PHE A 238 -3.88 -24.26 -4.58
CA PHE A 238 -2.78 -24.70 -3.72
C PHE A 238 -3.27 -25.15 -2.34
N VAL A 239 -4.41 -24.65 -1.86
CA VAL A 239 -5.06 -25.17 -0.66
C VAL A 239 -5.78 -26.49 -0.98
N ALA A 240 -6.52 -26.55 -2.08
CA ALA A 240 -7.27 -27.73 -2.50
C ALA A 240 -6.38 -28.96 -2.76
N ASN A 241 -5.17 -28.75 -3.27
CA ASN A 241 -4.19 -29.82 -3.50
C ASN A 241 -3.28 -30.12 -2.30
N GLY A 242 -3.52 -29.47 -1.14
CA GLY A 242 -2.79 -29.73 0.10
C GLY A 242 -1.39 -29.11 0.17
N ARG A 243 -0.98 -28.30 -0.80
CA ARG A 243 0.32 -27.60 -0.74
C ARG A 243 0.35 -26.50 0.32
N ILE A 244 -0.78 -25.84 0.55
CA ILE A 244 -1.02 -24.87 1.63
C ILE A 244 -2.12 -25.47 2.53
N THR A 245 -1.96 -25.43 3.85
CA THR A 245 -2.99 -25.95 4.75
C THR A 245 -4.11 -24.92 4.96
N GLN A 246 -5.28 -25.39 5.40
CA GLN A 246 -6.40 -24.49 5.73
C GLN A 246 -6.03 -23.52 6.86
N GLU A 247 -5.22 -23.95 7.83
CA GLU A 247 -4.74 -23.12 8.94
C GLU A 247 -3.78 -22.02 8.49
N GLU A 248 -2.97 -22.28 7.46
CA GLU A 248 -2.11 -21.27 6.82
C GLU A 248 -2.96 -20.27 6.04
N ARG A 249 -3.89 -20.77 5.23
CA ARG A 249 -4.83 -19.94 4.47
C ARG A 249 -5.66 -19.03 5.36
N ALA A 250 -6.14 -19.51 6.50
CA ALA A 250 -6.93 -18.74 7.47
C ALA A 250 -6.20 -17.54 8.08
N LYS A 251 -4.88 -17.41 7.85
CA LYS A 251 -4.05 -16.27 8.29
C LYS A 251 -3.68 -15.33 7.14
N MET A 252 -3.83 -15.77 5.89
CA MET A 252 -3.45 -15.01 4.70
C MET A 252 -4.48 -13.91 4.39
N ALA A 253 -4.02 -12.66 4.35
CA ALA A 253 -4.80 -11.53 3.86
C ALA A 253 -3.87 -10.44 3.28
N LEU A 254 -4.21 -9.99 2.08
CA LEU A 254 -3.63 -8.82 1.42
C LEU A 254 -4.41 -7.59 1.88
N ARG A 255 -3.97 -6.96 2.96
CA ARG A 255 -4.72 -5.93 3.71
C ARG A 255 -4.86 -4.58 2.99
N ASN A 256 -5.35 -4.60 1.75
CA ASN A 256 -5.71 -3.44 0.95
C ASN A 256 -7.23 -3.32 0.84
N TYR A 257 -7.73 -2.09 0.86
CA TYR A 257 -9.13 -1.79 0.65
C TYR A 257 -9.30 -0.63 -0.31
N GLN A 258 -10.03 -0.85 -1.40
CA GLN A 258 -10.47 0.22 -2.30
C GLN A 258 -11.65 0.95 -1.67
N ARG A 259 -11.66 2.29 -1.73
CA ARG A 259 -12.68 3.11 -1.04
C ARG A 259 -13.73 3.59 -2.03
N ASN A 260 -14.98 3.65 -1.60
CA ASN A 260 -16.07 4.20 -2.40
C ASN A 260 -16.24 5.71 -2.15
N ASP A 261 -17.12 6.32 -2.94
CA ASP A 261 -17.45 7.74 -2.87
C ASP A 261 -17.95 8.20 -1.50
N ASP A 262 -18.79 7.40 -0.86
CA ASP A 262 -19.38 7.74 0.44
C ASP A 262 -18.28 7.99 1.49
N ILE A 263 -17.37 7.03 1.65
CA ILE A 263 -16.24 7.12 2.60
C ILE A 263 -15.41 8.38 2.32
N ILE A 264 -15.12 8.63 1.05
CA ILE A 264 -14.23 9.72 0.64
C ILE A 264 -14.91 11.07 0.85
N ASN A 265 -16.14 11.25 0.38
CA ASN A 265 -16.86 12.50 0.47
C ASN A 265 -17.23 12.85 1.92
N GLU A 266 -17.61 11.86 2.74
CA GLU A 266 -17.86 12.06 4.17
C GLU A 266 -16.60 12.55 4.89
N ALA A 267 -15.44 11.92 4.63
CA ALA A 267 -14.17 12.35 5.20
C ALA A 267 -13.79 13.76 4.76
N LEU A 268 -13.95 14.11 3.47
CA LEU A 268 -13.65 15.46 2.98
C LEU A 268 -14.57 16.51 3.59
N ASP A 269 -15.88 16.25 3.71
CA ASP A 269 -16.82 17.18 4.33
C ASP A 269 -16.50 17.40 5.82
N LYS A 270 -16.20 16.32 6.55
CA LYS A 270 -15.81 16.38 7.96
C LYS A 270 -14.57 17.26 8.17
N HIS A 271 -13.64 17.29 7.21
CA HIS A 271 -12.39 18.04 7.32
C HIS A 271 -12.36 19.36 6.52
N LYS A 272 -13.49 19.85 6.02
CA LYS A 272 -13.56 21.08 5.19
C LYS A 272 -13.10 22.36 5.88
N SER A 273 -13.09 22.39 7.22
CA SER A 273 -12.53 23.52 7.99
C SER A 273 -11.01 23.52 8.03
N ASN A 274 -10.38 22.37 7.75
CA ASN A 274 -8.92 22.21 7.78
C ASN A 274 -8.32 22.13 6.38
N TRP A 275 -9.08 21.61 5.42
CA TRP A 275 -8.64 21.36 4.05
C TRP A 275 -9.56 22.03 3.04
N ARG A 276 -8.94 22.64 2.02
CA ARG A 276 -9.60 23.02 0.78
C ARG A 276 -9.23 22.01 -0.30
N VAL A 277 -10.24 21.43 -0.97
CA VAL A 277 -10.02 20.62 -2.17
C VAL A 277 -9.66 21.57 -3.32
N VAL A 278 -8.42 21.49 -3.80
CA VAL A 278 -7.92 22.29 -4.94
C VAL A 278 -8.11 21.52 -6.24
N HIS A 279 -7.94 20.20 -6.20
CA HIS A 279 -8.13 19.31 -7.32
C HIS A 279 -8.72 17.98 -6.84
N LYS A 280 -9.69 17.47 -7.59
CA LYS A 280 -10.26 16.12 -7.48
C LYS A 280 -10.60 15.68 -8.89
N GLU A 281 -9.91 14.67 -9.40
CA GLU A 281 -10.19 14.11 -10.73
C GLU A 281 -10.34 12.60 -10.65
N THR A 282 -11.29 12.04 -11.41
CA THR A 282 -11.37 10.59 -11.60
C THR A 282 -10.43 10.20 -12.72
N VAL A 283 -9.42 9.39 -12.42
CA VAL A 283 -8.45 8.92 -13.39
C VAL A 283 -8.61 7.42 -13.59
N THR A 284 -8.65 6.99 -14.85
CA THR A 284 -8.50 5.57 -15.20
C THR A 284 -7.02 5.26 -15.43
N SER A 285 -6.43 4.49 -14.53
CA SER A 285 -5.06 3.98 -14.66
C SER A 285 -5.08 2.62 -15.33
N ARG A 286 -4.65 2.59 -16.60
CA ARG A 286 -4.45 1.37 -17.37
C ARG A 286 -3.03 0.88 -17.13
N PHE A 287 -2.87 -0.40 -16.80
CA PHE A 287 -1.55 -1.00 -16.62
C PHE A 287 -0.79 -1.04 -17.95
N PRO A 288 0.35 -0.36 -18.13
CA PRO A 288 0.90 -0.16 -19.47
C PRO A 288 1.55 -1.38 -20.12
N ALA A 289 1.84 -2.44 -19.36
CA ALA A 289 2.14 -3.73 -19.99
C ALA A 289 0.97 -4.21 -20.87
N TRP A 290 -0.28 -3.87 -20.52
CA TRP A 290 -1.43 -4.10 -21.38
C TRP A 290 -1.39 -3.26 -22.65
N GLY A 291 -1.08 -1.97 -22.55
CA GLY A 291 -0.92 -1.11 -23.74
C GLY A 291 0.17 -1.60 -24.68
N GLN A 292 1.27 -2.14 -24.12
CA GLN A 292 2.33 -2.76 -24.90
C GLN A 292 1.88 -4.08 -25.55
N TYR A 293 1.15 -4.91 -24.81
CA TYR A 293 0.52 -6.12 -25.35
C TYR A 293 -0.47 -5.81 -26.48
N GLU A 294 -1.23 -4.71 -26.39
CA GLU A 294 -2.14 -4.29 -27.46
C GLU A 294 -1.40 -4.08 -28.79
N ILE A 295 -0.12 -3.71 -28.74
CA ILE A 295 0.77 -3.48 -29.89
C ILE A 295 1.47 -4.76 -30.33
N ASP A 296 2.19 -5.44 -29.42
CA ASP A 296 3.07 -6.56 -29.78
C ASP A 296 2.41 -7.95 -29.70
N LYS A 297 1.24 -8.04 -29.06
CA LYS A 297 0.50 -9.29 -28.78
C LYS A 297 1.33 -10.35 -28.06
N ASP A 298 2.41 -9.96 -27.36
CA ASP A 298 3.26 -10.89 -26.63
C ASP A 298 2.65 -11.21 -25.25
N ALA A 299 1.86 -12.29 -25.22
CA ALA A 299 1.19 -12.76 -24.02
C ALA A 299 2.16 -13.13 -22.88
N LYS A 300 3.35 -13.67 -23.21
CA LYS A 300 4.35 -14.05 -22.21
C LYS A 300 5.00 -12.83 -21.58
N LYS A 301 5.26 -11.79 -22.38
CA LYS A 301 5.77 -10.50 -21.89
C LYS A 301 4.75 -9.82 -20.97
N LEU A 302 3.46 -9.82 -21.34
CA LEU A 302 2.39 -9.32 -20.46
C LEU A 302 2.35 -10.11 -19.14
N ALA A 303 2.30 -11.45 -19.23
CA ALA A 303 2.21 -12.31 -18.06
C ALA A 303 3.38 -12.08 -17.10
N ARG A 304 4.61 -12.00 -17.63
CA ARG A 304 5.80 -11.68 -16.83
C ARG A 304 5.65 -10.35 -16.10
N ALA A 305 5.21 -9.31 -16.80
CA ALA A 305 5.04 -7.99 -16.20
C ALA A 305 3.98 -8.01 -15.07
N TYR A 306 2.86 -8.71 -15.26
CA TYR A 306 1.82 -8.86 -14.23
C TYR A 306 2.29 -9.67 -13.03
N THR A 307 2.99 -10.78 -13.26
CA THR A 307 3.45 -11.66 -12.18
C THR A 307 4.54 -11.01 -11.36
N GLU A 308 5.54 -10.40 -12.00
CA GLU A 308 6.61 -9.67 -11.29
C GLU A 308 6.04 -8.53 -10.45
N TRP A 309 5.08 -7.78 -11.02
CA TRP A 309 4.40 -6.70 -10.31
C TRP A 309 3.58 -7.20 -9.11
N LEU A 310 2.78 -8.26 -9.25
CA LEU A 310 2.01 -8.80 -8.13
C LEU A 310 2.92 -9.40 -7.06
N GLN A 311 3.94 -10.14 -7.48
CA GLN A 311 4.90 -10.77 -6.59
C GLN A 311 5.58 -9.75 -5.68
N GLU A 312 5.92 -8.58 -6.22
CA GLU A 312 6.56 -7.49 -5.48
C GLU A 312 5.85 -7.18 -4.15
N TRP A 313 4.51 -7.04 -4.16
CA TRP A 313 3.78 -6.58 -2.98
C TRP A 313 2.93 -7.66 -2.28
N THR A 314 2.68 -8.80 -2.92
CA THR A 314 1.84 -9.87 -2.35
C THR A 314 2.64 -11.08 -1.83
N ALA A 315 3.85 -11.34 -2.35
CA ALA A 315 4.60 -12.55 -1.98
C ALA A 315 5.01 -12.56 -0.50
N GLY A 316 5.45 -11.42 0.04
CA GLY A 316 5.81 -11.32 1.46
C GLY A 316 4.63 -11.64 2.38
N ALA A 317 3.43 -11.17 2.03
CA ALA A 317 2.21 -11.43 2.79
C ALA A 317 1.85 -12.93 2.81
N ILE A 318 1.97 -13.61 1.66
CA ILE A 318 1.72 -15.05 1.57
C ILE A 318 2.79 -15.82 2.36
N LEU A 319 4.07 -15.49 2.13
CA LEU A 319 5.23 -16.14 2.72
C LEU A 319 5.21 -16.12 4.25
N MET A 320 4.88 -14.97 4.84
CA MET A 320 4.85 -14.78 6.29
C MET A 320 3.73 -15.56 6.99
N ASN A 321 2.69 -15.97 6.26
CA ASN A 321 1.56 -16.72 6.80
C ASN A 321 1.66 -18.24 6.58
N LEU A 322 2.68 -18.71 5.85
CA LEU A 322 3.06 -20.13 5.86
C LEU A 322 3.62 -20.53 7.22
N ALA A 323 3.36 -21.77 7.64
CA ALA A 323 3.68 -22.27 8.96
C ALA A 323 5.16 -22.07 9.30
N ALA A 324 5.45 -21.60 10.52
CA ALA A 324 6.82 -21.36 10.99
C ALA A 324 7.69 -22.63 10.95
N ALA A 325 7.07 -23.81 11.08
CA ALA A 325 7.74 -25.10 11.04
C ALA A 325 8.23 -25.53 9.65
N ARG A 326 7.71 -24.95 8.54
CA ARG A 326 8.19 -25.27 7.20
C ARG A 326 9.63 -24.76 7.00
N PRO A 327 10.55 -25.55 6.42
CA PRO A 327 11.85 -25.07 5.99
C PRO A 327 11.73 -23.84 5.08
N GLN A 328 12.64 -22.87 5.24
CA GLN A 328 12.61 -21.64 4.46
C GLN A 328 12.65 -21.91 2.95
N GLN A 329 13.42 -22.91 2.53
CA GLN A 329 13.52 -23.32 1.13
C GLN A 329 12.18 -23.81 0.57
N GLU A 330 11.44 -24.61 1.34
CA GLU A 330 10.11 -25.08 0.96
C GLU A 330 9.13 -23.92 0.78
N LYS A 331 9.16 -22.95 1.71
CA LYS A 331 8.34 -21.74 1.58
C LYS A 331 8.64 -20.95 0.31
N GLN A 332 9.93 -20.82 -0.05
CA GLN A 332 10.32 -20.14 -1.28
C GLN A 332 9.84 -20.89 -2.52
N PHE A 333 9.87 -22.23 -2.53
CA PHE A 333 9.30 -23.02 -3.63
C PHE A 333 7.79 -22.85 -3.75
N ILE A 334 7.05 -22.87 -2.63
CA ILE A 334 5.60 -22.60 -2.66
C ILE A 334 5.32 -21.24 -3.29
N ILE A 335 6.06 -20.20 -2.88
CA ILE A 335 5.93 -18.86 -3.46
C ILE A 335 6.25 -18.88 -4.96
N SER A 336 7.39 -19.45 -5.36
CA SER A 336 7.79 -19.55 -6.77
C SER A 336 6.69 -20.19 -7.63
N ASP A 337 6.16 -21.33 -7.16
CA ASP A 337 5.19 -22.10 -7.92
C ASP A 337 3.84 -21.39 -8.03
N ILE A 338 3.43 -20.60 -7.02
CA ILE A 338 2.23 -19.76 -7.10
C ILE A 338 2.36 -18.74 -8.24
N TYR A 339 3.51 -18.06 -8.35
CA TYR A 339 3.70 -17.03 -9.38
C TYR A 339 3.98 -17.63 -10.77
N GLU A 340 4.57 -18.83 -10.84
CA GLU A 340 4.67 -19.58 -12.09
C GLU A 340 3.29 -19.99 -12.60
N GLU A 341 2.41 -20.48 -11.72
CA GLU A 341 1.05 -20.83 -12.11
C GLU A 341 0.24 -19.58 -12.52
N LEU A 342 0.38 -18.47 -11.80
CA LEU A 342 -0.21 -17.19 -12.23
C LEU A 342 0.29 -16.78 -13.62
N PHE A 343 1.59 -16.91 -13.88
CA PHE A 343 2.20 -16.60 -15.17
C PHE A 343 1.60 -17.45 -16.29
N ASN A 344 1.43 -18.74 -16.04
CA ASN A 344 0.83 -19.66 -17.00
C ASN A 344 -0.62 -19.27 -17.32
N ARG A 345 -1.44 -18.95 -16.30
CA ARG A 345 -2.84 -18.54 -16.49
C ARG A 345 -2.97 -17.23 -17.27
N VAL A 346 -2.16 -16.22 -16.94
CA VAL A 346 -2.17 -14.94 -17.66
C VAL A 346 -1.65 -15.10 -19.09
N SER A 347 -0.62 -15.93 -19.31
CA SER A 347 -0.10 -16.20 -20.65
C SER A 347 -1.12 -16.89 -21.54
N ALA A 348 -1.89 -17.84 -20.99
CA ALA A 348 -2.91 -18.59 -21.72
C ALA A 348 -4.14 -17.73 -22.05
N ASN A 349 -4.47 -16.78 -21.18
CA ASN A 349 -5.62 -15.88 -21.37
C ASN A 349 -5.26 -14.45 -20.96
N PRO A 350 -4.61 -13.66 -21.83
CA PRO A 350 -4.30 -12.25 -21.56
C PRO A 350 -5.55 -11.42 -21.23
N MET A 351 -5.48 -10.59 -20.19
CA MET A 351 -6.60 -9.71 -19.79
C MET A 351 -6.10 -8.31 -19.42
N PRO A 352 -6.93 -7.25 -19.64
CA PRO A 352 -6.59 -5.91 -19.21
C PRO A 352 -6.63 -5.79 -17.68
N LEU A 353 -5.87 -4.82 -17.16
CA LEU A 353 -5.97 -4.36 -15.80
C LEU A 353 -6.08 -2.84 -15.81
N ASP A 354 -7.31 -2.38 -15.69
CA ASP A 354 -7.67 -0.96 -15.60
C ASP A 354 -8.25 -0.73 -14.21
N VAL A 355 -7.71 0.25 -13.47
CA VAL A 355 -8.21 0.66 -12.15
C VAL A 355 -8.64 2.11 -12.19
N GLN A 356 -9.71 2.43 -11.47
CA GLN A 356 -10.12 3.81 -11.25
C GLN A 356 -9.57 4.31 -9.92
N LEU A 357 -9.14 5.57 -9.91
CA LEU A 357 -8.69 6.26 -8.72
C LEU A 357 -9.20 7.70 -8.74
N TYR A 358 -9.35 8.30 -7.57
CA TYR A 358 -9.32 9.75 -7.46
C TYR A 358 -7.88 10.22 -7.32
N ASP A 359 -7.51 11.23 -8.08
CA ASP A 359 -6.35 12.07 -7.83
C ASP A 359 -6.78 13.32 -7.06
N PHE A 360 -6.09 13.60 -5.95
CA PHE A 360 -6.42 14.71 -5.06
C PHE A 360 -5.25 15.66 -4.90
N VAL A 361 -5.58 16.95 -4.90
CA VAL A 361 -4.75 18.00 -4.29
C VAL A 361 -5.59 18.69 -3.23
N LEU A 362 -5.14 18.58 -1.98
CA LEU A 362 -5.68 19.35 -0.86
C LEU A 362 -4.72 20.47 -0.48
N GLN A 363 -5.28 21.62 -0.11
CA GLN A 363 -4.56 22.71 0.51
C GLN A 363 -4.94 22.82 1.99
N LYS A 364 -3.94 22.93 2.86
CA LYS A 364 -4.18 23.24 4.26
C LYS A 364 -4.63 24.69 4.41
N LEU A 365 -5.76 24.88 5.10
CA LEU A 365 -6.30 26.19 5.46
C LEU A 365 -5.50 26.87 6.57
#